data_AF-A0A1I6E6L1-F1
#
_entry.id   AF-A0A1I6E6L1-F1
#
_cell.length_a   1.000
_cell.length_b   1.000
_cell.length_c   1.000
_cell.angle_alpha   90.00
_cell.angle_beta   90.00
_cell.angle_gamma   90.00
#
_symmetry.space_group_name_H-M   'P 1'
#
loop_
_entity.id
_entity.type
_entity.pdbx_description
1 polymer ?
#
loop_
_entity_poly.entity_id
_entity_poly.type
_entity_poly.pdbx_seq_one_letter_code
_entity_poly.pdbx_strand_id
1 'polypeptide(L)'
;MNGVPILVALLLVGIIARSNLIATAACVLLIIKFSNLNFIFPLLERRGLEVGLLFLLLAILVPVASGKVTEKELLGTFTSLPGILAIIGGALATHLNGEGLRLLQIDPEMIFGLLIGSVFGIVFLNGIPVGPLMAAGLTALFLETIRLFK
;
A
#
# COMPACT_ATOMS: atom_id res chain seq x y z
N MET A 1 8.38 25.44 3.96
CA MET A 1 7.63 25.43 2.67
C MET A 1 8.17 24.31 1.75
N ASN A 2 8.37 23.08 2.25
CA ASN A 2 9.35 22.16 1.64
C ASN A 2 8.78 20.89 1.00
N GLY A 3 7.44 20.70 0.99
CA GLY A 3 6.81 19.49 0.43
C GLY A 3 6.31 19.60 -1.01
N VAL A 4 6.15 20.83 -1.54
CA VAL A 4 5.58 21.06 -2.89
C VAL A 4 6.47 20.49 -4.00
N PRO A 5 7.81 20.68 -3.99
CA PRO A 5 8.67 20.12 -5.04
C PRO A 5 8.59 18.59 -5.12
N ILE A 6 8.46 17.92 -3.97
CA ILE A 6 8.34 16.47 -3.87
C ILE A 6 7.02 15.99 -4.48
N LEU A 7 5.90 16.67 -4.16
CA LEU A 7 4.59 16.35 -4.74
C LEU A 7 4.56 16.58 -6.25
N VAL A 8 5.21 17.63 -6.76
CA VAL A 8 5.34 17.88 -8.20
C VAL A 8 6.19 16.78 -8.87
N ALA A 9 7.30 16.37 -8.26
CA ALA A 9 8.10 15.26 -8.76
C ALA A 9 7.28 13.96 -8.82
N LEU A 10 6.50 13.65 -7.77
CA LEU A 10 5.60 12.49 -7.75
C LEU A 10 4.51 12.56 -8.82
N LEU A 11 3.98 13.75 -9.11
CA LEU A 11 3.01 13.93 -10.19
C LEU A 11 3.63 13.62 -11.55
N LEU A 12 4.81 14.19 -11.85
CA LEU A 12 5.54 13.92 -13.09
C LEU A 12 5.85 12.43 -13.23
N VAL A 13 6.28 11.80 -12.14
CA VAL A 13 6.52 10.37 -12.08
C VAL A 13 5.25 9.57 -12.35
N GLY A 14 4.11 9.94 -11.76
CA GLY A 14 2.82 9.29 -12.02
C GLY A 14 2.42 9.36 -13.51
N ILE A 15 2.70 10.49 -14.17
CA ILE A 15 2.45 10.69 -15.60
C ILE A 15 3.39 9.81 -16.44
N ILE A 16 4.69 9.80 -16.15
CA ILE A 16 5.69 8.99 -16.87
C ILE A 16 5.39 7.49 -16.70
N ALA A 17 5.05 7.07 -15.48
CA ALA A 17 4.65 5.71 -15.15
C ALA A 17 3.26 5.33 -15.68
N ARG A 18 2.53 6.25 -16.34
CA ARG A 18 1.14 6.09 -16.80
C ARG A 18 0.20 5.59 -15.69
N SER A 19 0.50 5.93 -14.44
CA SER A 19 -0.27 5.52 -13.28
C SER A 19 -1.22 6.65 -12.88
N ASN A 20 -2.49 6.53 -13.31
CA ASN A 20 -3.55 7.46 -12.94
C ASN A 20 -3.73 7.58 -11.41
N LEU A 21 -3.49 6.50 -10.65
CA LEU A 21 -3.59 6.51 -9.19
C LEU A 21 -2.58 7.45 -8.54
N ILE A 22 -1.28 7.27 -8.83
CA ILE A 22 -0.19 8.13 -8.32
C ILE A 22 -0.41 9.59 -8.75
N ALA A 23 -0.73 9.83 -10.02
CA ALA A 23 -0.95 11.18 -10.53
C ALA A 23 -2.13 11.87 -9.83
N THR A 24 -3.26 11.17 -9.65
CA THR A 24 -4.44 11.71 -8.97
C THR A 24 -4.14 12.00 -7.49
N ALA A 25 -3.45 11.09 -6.79
CA ALA A 25 -3.07 11.29 -5.39
C ALA A 25 -2.17 12.53 -5.22
N ALA A 26 -1.14 12.68 -6.07
CA ALA A 26 -0.26 13.84 -6.06
C ALA A 26 -1.01 15.14 -6.36
N CYS A 27 -1.90 15.14 -7.36
CA CYS A 27 -2.77 16.28 -7.69
C CYS A 27 -3.65 16.69 -6.51
N VAL A 28 -4.35 15.74 -5.88
CA VAL A 28 -5.23 16.02 -4.74
C VAL A 28 -4.43 16.62 -3.58
N LEU A 29 -3.26 16.06 -3.25
CA LEU A 29 -2.40 16.60 -2.19
C LEU A 29 -1.86 18.00 -2.52
N LEU A 30 -1.54 18.28 -3.79
CA LEU A 30 -1.15 19.62 -4.24
C LEU A 30 -2.30 20.62 -4.07
N ILE A 31 -3.52 20.27 -4.47
CA ILE A 31 -4.70 21.13 -4.31
C ILE A 31 -4.93 21.46 -2.82
N ILE A 32 -4.94 20.44 -1.96
CA ILE A 32 -5.08 20.63 -0.50
C ILE A 32 -3.99 21.57 0.04
N LYS A 33 -2.75 21.41 -0.44
CA LYS A 33 -1.62 22.24 -0.02
C LYS A 33 -1.78 23.69 -0.45
N PHE A 34 -2.15 23.94 -1.71
CA PHE A 34 -2.34 25.27 -2.26
C PHE A 34 -3.57 25.98 -1.66
N SER A 35 -4.62 25.25 -1.32
CA SER A 35 -5.80 25.81 -0.63
C SER A 35 -5.57 26.09 0.86
N ASN A 36 -4.39 25.73 1.42
CA ASN A 36 -4.03 25.93 2.82
C ASN A 36 -4.88 25.12 3.83
N LEU A 37 -5.52 24.03 3.37
CA LEU A 37 -6.29 23.10 4.23
C LEU A 37 -5.37 22.12 4.95
N ASN A 38 -4.38 22.62 5.70
CA ASN A 38 -3.38 21.75 6.33
C ASN A 38 -3.96 20.82 7.40
N PHE A 39 -5.16 21.09 7.92
CA PHE A 39 -5.85 20.21 8.88
C PHE A 39 -6.26 18.85 8.27
N ILE A 40 -6.32 18.74 6.94
CA ILE A 40 -6.68 17.50 6.24
C ILE A 40 -5.52 16.49 6.23
N PHE A 41 -4.25 16.94 6.22
CA PHE A 41 -3.09 16.05 6.21
C PHE A 41 -3.10 15.00 7.35
N PRO A 42 -3.25 15.36 8.64
CA PRO A 42 -3.28 14.38 9.71
C PRO A 42 -4.51 13.45 9.63
N LEU A 43 -5.62 13.93 9.05
CA LEU A 43 -6.81 13.10 8.81
C LEU A 43 -6.53 12.05 7.73
N LEU A 44 -5.88 12.44 6.63
CA LEU A 44 -5.46 11.52 5.56
C LEU A 44 -4.43 10.51 6.03
N GLU A 45 -3.48 10.94 6.86
CA GLU A 45 -2.42 10.07 7.38
C GLU A 45 -2.98 8.99 8.32
N ARG A 46 -3.83 9.37 9.28
CA ARG A 46 -4.39 8.43 10.26
C ARG A 46 -5.57 7.63 9.72
N ARG A 47 -6.56 8.30 9.15
CA ARG A 47 -7.83 7.68 8.73
C ARG A 47 -7.83 7.28 7.26
N GLY A 48 -6.98 7.88 6.41
CA GLY A 48 -6.95 7.55 4.99
C GLY A 48 -6.53 6.11 4.74
N LEU A 49 -5.53 5.60 5.47
CA LEU A 49 -5.13 4.20 5.38
C LEU A 49 -6.22 3.24 5.89
N GLU A 50 -6.82 3.53 7.05
CA GLU A 50 -7.90 2.72 7.61
C GLU A 50 -9.10 2.63 6.66
N VAL A 51 -9.53 3.77 6.11
CA VAL A 51 -10.62 3.85 5.13
C VAL A 51 -10.24 3.13 3.84
N GLY A 52 -9.00 3.28 3.35
CA GLY A 52 -8.52 2.60 2.16
C GLY A 52 -8.52 1.07 2.31
N LEU A 53 -8.05 0.56 3.45
CA LEU A 53 -8.07 -0.87 3.77
C LEU A 53 -9.51 -1.40 3.89
N LEU A 54 -10.40 -0.62 4.51
CA LEU A 54 -11.82 -0.97 4.59
C LEU A 54 -12.44 -1.13 3.20
N PHE A 55 -12.22 -0.18 2.29
CA PHE A 55 -12.72 -0.27 0.92
C PHE A 55 -12.13 -1.47 0.16
N LEU A 56 -10.86 -1.78 0.37
CA LEU A 56 -10.22 -2.96 -0.23
C LEU A 56 -10.83 -4.26 0.29
N LEU A 57 -11.06 -4.38 1.61
CA LEU A 57 -11.75 -5.52 2.20
C LEU A 57 -13.18 -5.67 1.67
N LEU A 58 -13.93 -4.57 1.59
CA LEU A 58 -15.26 -4.58 1.01
C LEU A 58 -15.24 -5.12 -0.42
N ALA A 59 -14.32 -4.63 -1.27
CA ALA A 59 -14.18 -5.08 -2.65
C ALA A 59 -13.89 -6.59 -2.75
N ILE A 60 -13.03 -7.13 -1.87
CA ILE A 60 -12.70 -8.56 -1.82
C ILE A 60 -13.90 -9.40 -1.33
N LEU A 61 -14.75 -8.87 -0.46
CA LEU A 61 -15.94 -9.56 0.05
C LEU A 61 -17.15 -9.49 -0.89
N VAL A 62 -17.15 -8.62 -1.92
CA VAL A 62 -18.26 -8.51 -2.87
C VAL A 62 -18.64 -9.85 -3.53
N PRO A 63 -17.72 -10.70 -4.01
CA PRO A 63 -18.07 -11.99 -4.58
C PRO A 63 -18.77 -12.93 -3.58
N VAL A 64 -18.39 -12.87 -2.31
CA VAL A 64 -19.02 -13.66 -1.24
C VAL A 64 -20.44 -13.13 -0.96
N ALA A 65 -20.57 -11.81 -0.81
CA ALA A 65 -21.87 -11.17 -0.56
C ALA A 65 -22.84 -11.26 -1.75
N SER A 66 -22.34 -11.32 -2.99
CA SER A 66 -23.15 -11.49 -4.21
C SER A 66 -23.49 -12.94 -4.54
N GLY A 67 -23.08 -13.91 -3.69
CA GLY A 67 -23.36 -15.33 -3.89
C GLY A 67 -22.58 -15.96 -5.06
N LYS A 68 -21.53 -15.30 -5.56
CA LYS A 68 -20.64 -15.86 -6.60
C LYS A 68 -19.73 -16.97 -6.05
N VAL A 69 -19.55 -17.02 -4.73
CA VAL A 69 -18.77 -18.04 -4.04
C VAL A 69 -19.70 -18.81 -3.11
N THR A 70 -19.76 -20.13 -3.26
CA THR A 70 -20.63 -21.00 -2.46
C THR A 70 -19.95 -21.42 -1.16
N GLU A 71 -20.71 -21.62 -0.07
CA GLU A 71 -20.18 -22.11 1.22
C GLU A 71 -19.38 -23.42 1.10
N LYS A 72 -19.79 -24.31 0.19
CA LYS A 72 -19.08 -25.56 -0.10
C LYS A 72 -17.69 -25.32 -0.71
N GLU A 73 -17.53 -24.30 -1.54
CA GLU A 73 -16.25 -23.93 -2.17
C GLU A 73 -15.30 -23.31 -1.14
N LEU A 74 -15.84 -22.51 -0.21
CA LEU A 74 -15.07 -21.98 0.92
C LEU A 74 -14.55 -23.11 1.80
N LEU A 75 -15.42 -24.03 2.23
CA LEU A 75 -15.03 -25.17 3.07
C LEU A 75 -14.02 -26.11 2.37
N GLY A 76 -14.19 -26.35 1.06
CA GLY A 76 -13.23 -27.10 0.27
C GLY A 76 -11.88 -26.42 0.12
N THR A 77 -11.83 -25.08 0.16
CA THR A 77 -10.58 -24.33 0.10
C THR A 77 -9.75 -24.56 1.36
N PHE A 78 -10.36 -24.57 2.56
CA PHE A 78 -9.64 -24.79 3.83
C PHE A 78 -8.92 -26.13 3.93
N THR A 79 -9.38 -27.16 3.23
CA THR A 79 -8.77 -28.51 3.23
C THR A 79 -7.85 -28.75 2.04
N SER A 80 -7.88 -27.86 1.05
CA SER A 80 -7.02 -27.93 -0.13
C SER A 80 -5.62 -27.39 0.15
N LEU A 81 -4.60 -27.99 -0.47
CA LEU A 81 -3.23 -27.49 -0.38
C LEU A 81 -3.09 -26.00 -0.79
N PRO A 82 -3.73 -25.52 -1.88
CA PRO A 82 -3.70 -24.10 -2.22
C PRO A 82 -4.34 -23.21 -1.16
N GLY A 83 -5.43 -23.64 -0.53
CA GLY A 83 -6.09 -22.85 0.51
C GLY A 83 -5.32 -22.78 1.81
N ILE A 84 -4.65 -23.87 2.22
CA ILE A 84 -3.73 -23.84 3.37
C ILE A 84 -2.58 -22.86 3.11
N LEU A 85 -1.99 -22.89 1.91
CA LEU A 85 -0.96 -21.92 1.51
C LEU A 85 -1.49 -20.49 1.50
N ALA A 86 -2.74 -20.27 1.07
CA ALA A 86 -3.38 -18.96 1.11
C ALA A 86 -3.59 -18.45 2.55
N ILE A 87 -3.97 -19.32 3.48
CA ILE A 87 -4.13 -18.96 4.90
C ILE A 87 -2.79 -18.55 5.51
N ILE A 88 -1.74 -19.37 5.30
CA ILE A 88 -0.39 -19.08 5.79
C ILE A 88 0.14 -17.78 5.16
N GLY A 89 -0.01 -17.63 3.83
CA GLY A 89 0.39 -16.43 3.11
C GLY A 89 -0.34 -15.18 3.62
N GLY A 90 -1.64 -15.27 3.87
CA GLY A 90 -2.44 -14.17 4.42
C GLY A 90 -2.01 -13.79 5.84
N ALA A 91 -1.73 -14.77 6.69
CA ALA A 91 -1.25 -14.54 8.05
C ALA A 91 0.12 -13.84 8.05
N LEU A 92 1.06 -14.33 7.24
CA LEU A 92 2.39 -13.72 7.08
C LEU A 92 2.29 -12.31 6.50
N ALA A 93 1.51 -12.11 5.43
CA ALA A 93 1.33 -10.79 4.82
C ALA A 93 0.72 -9.77 5.80
N THR A 94 -0.22 -10.19 6.64
CA THR A 94 -0.83 -9.33 7.66
C THR A 94 0.19 -8.90 8.72
N HIS A 95 1.03 -9.83 9.19
CA HIS A 95 2.12 -9.52 10.11
C HIS A 95 3.12 -8.52 9.50
N LEU A 96 3.54 -8.77 8.24
CA LEU A 96 4.46 -7.89 7.52
C LEU A 96 3.90 -6.50 7.27
N ASN A 97 2.62 -6.38 6.93
CA ASN A 97 1.97 -5.08 6.76
C ASN A 97 1.90 -4.30 8.09
N GLY A 98 1.69 -4.99 9.21
CA GLY A 98 1.74 -4.38 10.54
C GLY A 98 3.12 -3.78 10.85
N GLU A 99 4.18 -4.55 10.60
CA GLU A 99 5.55 -4.07 10.80
C GLU A 99 5.93 -2.97 9.80
N GLY A 100 5.48 -3.07 8.55
CA GLY A 100 5.63 -2.03 7.54
C GLY A 100 4.96 -0.72 7.95
N LEU A 101 3.76 -0.78 8.51
CA LEU A 101 3.07 0.41 9.03
C LEU A 101 3.85 1.04 10.18
N ARG A 102 4.42 0.22 11.08
CA ARG A 102 5.28 0.69 12.16
C ARG A 102 6.53 1.39 11.65
N LEU A 103 7.19 0.81 10.64
CA LEU A 103 8.35 1.40 9.99
C LEU A 103 8.04 2.77 9.38
N LEU A 104 6.90 2.93 8.71
CA LEU A 104 6.49 4.21 8.12
C LEU A 104 6.22 5.30 9.17
N GLN A 105 5.80 4.91 10.39
CA GLN A 105 5.57 5.85 11.49
C GLN A 105 6.87 6.27 12.19
N ILE A 106 7.83 5.35 12.32
CA ILE A 106 9.11 5.60 12.99
C ILE A 106 10.06 6.36 12.06
N ASP A 107 10.17 5.95 10.79
CA ASP A 107 11.10 6.50 9.81
C ASP A 107 10.37 6.97 8.53
N PRO A 108 9.64 8.10 8.57
CA PRO A 108 8.90 8.62 7.41
C PRO A 108 9.79 8.93 6.20
N GLU A 109 11.09 9.16 6.40
CA GLU A 109 12.05 9.38 5.32
C GLU A 109 12.15 8.19 4.36
N MET A 110 11.90 6.97 4.87
CA MET A 110 11.90 5.74 4.06
C MET A 110 10.79 5.76 3.01
N ILE A 111 9.69 6.51 3.22
CA ILE A 111 8.59 6.66 2.25
C ILE A 111 9.14 7.07 0.88
N PHE A 112 10.11 7.99 0.85
CA PHE A 112 10.65 8.49 -0.40
C PHE A 112 11.42 7.40 -1.17
N GLY A 113 12.26 6.63 -0.46
CA GLY A 113 12.95 5.48 -1.04
C GLY A 113 11.99 4.42 -1.57
N LEU A 114 10.93 4.13 -0.80
CA LEU A 114 9.88 3.18 -1.19
C LEU A 114 9.10 3.66 -2.43
N LEU A 115 8.80 4.96 -2.54
CA LEU A 115 8.12 5.54 -3.69
C LEU A 115 9.01 5.44 -4.94
N ILE A 116 10.30 5.78 -4.84
CA ILE A 116 11.25 5.65 -5.96
C ILE A 116 11.34 4.18 -6.40
N GLY A 117 11.49 3.24 -5.46
CA GLY A 117 11.54 1.82 -5.76
C GLY A 117 10.25 1.32 -6.43
N SER A 118 9.09 1.77 -5.94
CA SER A 118 7.79 1.42 -6.52
C SER A 118 7.65 1.93 -7.96
N VAL A 119 8.11 3.15 -8.23
CA VAL A 119 8.09 3.77 -9.56
C VAL A 119 9.00 3.00 -10.51
N PHE A 120 10.19 2.63 -10.05
CA PHE A 120 11.09 1.77 -10.82
C PHE A 120 10.40 0.44 -11.16
N GLY A 121 9.74 -0.20 -10.19
CA GLY A 121 8.98 -1.43 -10.43
C GLY A 121 7.84 -1.26 -11.44
N ILE A 122 7.12 -0.14 -11.40
CA ILE A 122 6.04 0.13 -12.36
C ILE A 122 6.61 0.31 -13.77
N VAL A 123 7.65 1.13 -13.93
CA VAL A 123 8.19 1.51 -15.24
C VAL A 123 8.97 0.36 -15.90
N PHE A 124 9.80 -0.36 -15.14
CA PHE A 124 10.71 -1.37 -15.69
C PHE A 124 10.17 -2.80 -15.60
N LEU A 125 9.34 -3.11 -14.58
CA LEU A 125 8.83 -4.46 -14.33
C LEU A 125 7.34 -4.59 -14.66
N ASN A 126 6.70 -3.55 -15.22
CA ASN A 126 5.25 -3.49 -15.44
C ASN A 126 4.43 -3.76 -14.15
N GLY A 127 4.96 -3.32 -12.99
CA GLY A 127 4.30 -3.47 -11.70
C GLY A 127 3.03 -2.61 -11.57
N ILE A 128 2.17 -2.97 -10.61
CA ILE A 128 0.92 -2.25 -10.30
C ILE A 128 1.13 -1.44 -9.00
N PRO A 129 0.74 -0.15 -8.96
CA PRO A 129 0.84 0.65 -7.75
C PRO A 129 -0.15 0.15 -6.68
N VAL A 130 0.38 -0.41 -5.59
CA VAL A 130 -0.41 -0.89 -4.42
C VAL A 130 -0.24 -0.01 -3.18
N GLY A 131 0.44 1.13 -3.32
CA GLY A 131 0.82 2.02 -2.21
C GLY A 131 2.11 1.59 -1.51
N PRO A 132 2.61 2.38 -0.55
CA PRO A 132 3.90 2.13 0.09
C PRO A 132 3.85 1.02 1.16
N LEU A 133 2.66 0.59 1.60
CA LEU A 133 2.52 -0.31 2.75
C LEU A 133 3.17 -1.68 2.54
N MET A 134 2.91 -2.32 1.39
CA MET A 134 3.52 -3.62 1.08
C MET A 134 5.04 -3.51 0.94
N ALA A 135 5.51 -2.45 0.26
CA ALA A 135 6.94 -2.19 0.11
C ALA A 135 7.61 -1.93 1.47
N ALA A 136 6.91 -1.25 2.39
CA ALA A 136 7.36 -1.04 3.76
C ALA A 136 7.44 -2.35 4.53
N GLY A 137 6.46 -3.24 4.40
CA GLY A 137 6.47 -4.56 5.04
C GLY A 137 7.63 -5.44 4.57
N LEU A 138 7.90 -5.46 3.26
CA LEU A 138 9.08 -6.13 2.69
C LEU A 138 10.39 -5.51 3.18
N THR A 139 10.45 -4.17 3.25
CA THR A 139 11.64 -3.46 3.74
C THR A 139 11.89 -3.76 5.21
N ALA A 140 10.84 -3.80 6.03
CA ALA A 140 10.93 -4.20 7.43
C ALA A 140 11.49 -5.61 7.58
N LEU A 141 10.99 -6.56 6.78
CA LEU A 141 11.52 -7.93 6.75
C LEU A 141 13.00 -7.97 6.34
N PHE A 142 13.42 -7.20 5.34
CA PHE A 142 14.84 -7.13 4.96
C PHE A 142 15.70 -6.56 6.08
N LEU A 143 15.27 -5.48 6.73
CA LEU A 143 16.00 -4.87 7.83
C LEU A 143 16.12 -5.82 9.03
N GLU A 144 15.04 -6.52 9.37
CA GLU A 144 15.04 -7.49 10.45
C GLU A 144 15.93 -8.70 10.13
N THR A 145 15.89 -9.18 8.89
CA THR A 145 16.78 -10.25 8.42
C THR A 145 18.25 -9.82 8.52
N ILE A 146 18.60 -8.63 8.03
CA ILE A 146 19.98 -8.09 8.13
C ILE A 146 20.43 -7.96 9.58
N ARG A 147 19.53 -7.55 10.49
CA ARG A 147 19.84 -7.48 11.94
C ARG A 147 20.10 -8.85 12.56
N LEU A 148 19.44 -9.91 12.10
CA LEU A 148 19.67 -11.27 12.59
C LEU A 148 21.04 -11.85 12.17
N PHE A 149 21.58 -11.39 11.05
CA PHE A 149 22.89 -11.83 10.52
C PHE A 149 24.07 -10.98 11.01
N LYS A 150 23.82 -9.94 11.83
CA LYS A 150 24.85 -9.03 12.36
C LYS A 150 25.02 -9.23 13.86
#